data_AF-A0A0F9H9D0-F1
#
_entry.id   AF-A0A0F9H9D0-F1
#
_cell.length_a   1.000
_cell.length_b   1.000
_cell.length_c   1.000
_cell.angle_alpha   90.00
_cell.angle_beta   90.00
_cell.angle_gamma   90.00
#
_symmetry.space_group_name_H-M   'P 1'
#
loop_
_entity.id
_entity.type
_entity.pdbx_description
1 polymer ?
#
loop_
_entity_poly.entity_id
_entity_poly.type
_entity_poly.pdbx_seq_one_letter_code
_entity_poly.pdbx_strand_id
1 'polypeptide(L)'
;MARDVNLTLISGATAMAGTGAKGSVVDCEGGFFAVIRMFLGTCTGTTVVVSVAVQASIDGGSNYFHIGQFPILDQADDDIEIARVVWVPKPTLASSIVTKVRLNTVVSSGTTPVVPCNAAYLEPIVSLGCPGADYELGNGVEELV
;
A
#
# COMPACT_ATOMS: atom_id res chain seq x y z
N MET A 1 4.46 14.95 -2.26
CA MET A 1 3.00 14.71 -2.24
C MET A 1 2.58 14.69 -0.79
N ALA A 2 1.50 15.40 -0.42
CA ALA A 2 0.95 15.30 0.94
C ALA A 2 0.46 13.86 1.17
N ARG A 3 0.81 13.27 2.33
CA ARG A 3 0.46 11.90 2.68
C ARG A 3 -0.61 11.91 3.77
N ASP A 4 -1.68 11.14 3.57
CA ASP A 4 -2.64 10.90 4.62
C ASP A 4 -2.08 9.89 5.60
N VAL A 5 -1.98 10.29 6.87
CA VAL A 5 -1.48 9.45 7.96
C VAL A 5 -2.37 8.22 8.17
N ASN A 6 -3.67 8.31 7.88
CA ASN A 6 -4.62 7.20 8.02
C ASN A 6 -4.45 6.14 6.94
N LEU A 7 -3.75 6.45 5.85
CA LEU A 7 -3.44 5.52 4.75
C LEU A 7 -2.01 4.97 4.83
N THR A 8 -1.38 5.07 6.00
CA THR A 8 -0.06 4.50 6.26
C THR A 8 -0.16 2.99 6.49
N LEU A 9 0.43 2.21 5.58
CA LEU A 9 0.48 0.75 5.65
C LEU A 9 1.58 0.26 6.59
N ILE A 10 2.74 0.92 6.58
CA ILE A 10 3.87 0.61 7.47
C ILE A 10 4.41 1.92 8.04
N SER A 11 4.54 1.99 9.36
CA SER A 11 5.25 3.04 10.07
C SER A 11 6.39 2.43 10.89
N GLY A 12 7.64 2.76 10.55
CA GLY A 12 8.82 2.19 11.17
C GLY A 12 9.29 0.87 10.54
N ALA A 13 10.51 0.45 10.89
CA ALA A 13 11.20 -0.67 10.26
C ALA A 13 10.45 -2.01 10.47
N THR A 14 9.78 -2.48 9.42
CA THR A 14 9.08 -3.76 9.37
C THR A 14 9.82 -4.74 8.49
N ALA A 15 10.18 -5.92 9.02
CA ALA A 15 10.82 -6.96 8.22
C ALA A 15 9.81 -7.61 7.25
N MET A 16 10.09 -7.52 5.95
CA MET A 16 9.26 -8.15 4.91
C MET A 16 9.47 -9.68 4.84
N ALA A 17 10.44 -10.19 5.60
CA ALA A 17 10.72 -11.59 5.88
C ALA A 17 9.51 -12.43 6.32
N GLY A 18 9.40 -13.66 5.83
CA GLY A 18 8.37 -14.61 6.25
C GLY A 18 6.99 -14.28 5.66
N THR A 19 6.19 -15.32 5.41
CA THR A 19 4.88 -15.16 4.79
C THR A 19 3.85 -14.56 5.74
N GLY A 20 2.92 -13.77 5.21
CA GLY A 20 1.79 -13.21 5.95
C GLY A 20 1.68 -11.70 5.86
N ALA A 21 0.65 -11.16 6.53
CA ALA A 21 0.35 -9.74 6.53
C ALA A 21 1.48 -8.93 7.20
N LYS A 22 1.77 -7.75 6.63
CA LYS A 22 2.80 -6.83 7.08
C LYS A 22 2.21 -5.46 7.36
N GLY A 23 2.64 -4.86 8.48
CA GLY A 23 2.17 -3.56 8.92
C GLY A 23 0.68 -3.54 9.27
N SER A 24 0.07 -2.38 9.07
CA SER A 24 -1.33 -2.09 9.36
C SER A 24 -2.24 -2.52 8.21
N VAL A 25 -3.49 -2.80 8.58
CA VAL A 25 -4.61 -2.82 7.64
C VAL A 25 -5.23 -1.44 7.66
N VAL A 26 -5.32 -0.78 6.50
CA VAL A 26 -5.90 0.56 6.37
C VAL A 26 -7.31 0.49 5.80
N ASP A 27 -8.17 1.38 6.27
CA ASP A 27 -9.55 1.49 5.82
C ASP A 27 -9.67 2.68 4.85
N CYS A 28 -10.33 2.48 3.71
CA CYS A 28 -10.57 3.53 2.72
C CYS A 28 -11.91 3.34 2.03
N GLU A 29 -12.42 4.37 1.36
CA GLU A 29 -13.69 4.30 0.63
C GLU A 29 -13.68 3.28 -0.54
N GLY A 30 -12.51 3.08 -1.14
CA GLY A 30 -12.33 2.30 -2.37
C GLY A 30 -12.97 2.93 -3.61
N GLY A 31 -12.77 2.30 -4.76
CA GLY A 31 -13.23 2.79 -6.06
C GLY A 31 -12.30 3.81 -6.72
N PHE A 32 -11.00 3.72 -6.46
CA PHE A 32 -10.00 4.65 -6.99
C PHE A 32 -8.69 3.94 -7.37
N PHE A 33 -7.90 4.59 -8.22
CA PHE A 33 -6.51 4.22 -8.43
C PHE A 33 -5.62 4.82 -7.34
N ALA A 34 -4.67 4.04 -6.85
CA ALA A 34 -3.68 4.46 -5.88
C ALA A 34 -2.27 4.00 -6.27
N VAL A 35 -1.27 4.78 -5.88
CA VAL A 35 0.12 4.32 -5.82
C VAL A 35 0.38 3.81 -4.42
N ILE A 36 0.90 2.59 -4.31
CA ILE A 36 1.50 2.11 -3.08
C ILE A 36 3.00 2.30 -3.21
N ARG A 37 3.57 3.08 -2.29
CA ARG A 37 5.02 3.31 -2.19
C ARG A 37 5.57 2.58 -0.98
N MET A 38 6.66 1.85 -1.17
CA MET A 38 7.44 1.23 -0.10
C MET A 38 8.83 1.86 -0.08
N PHE A 39 9.21 2.36 1.10
CA PHE A 39 10.54 2.86 1.40
C PHE A 39 11.31 1.73 2.06
N LEU A 40 12.14 1.06 1.27
CA LEU A 40 13.01 0.03 1.79
C LEU A 40 14.14 0.67 2.58
N GLY A 41 14.67 -0.07 3.55
CA GLY A 41 15.83 0.34 4.33
C GLY A 41 17.03 -0.56 4.08
N THR A 42 18.05 -0.39 4.90
CA THR A 42 19.31 -1.12 4.76
C THR A 42 19.13 -2.63 4.93
N CYS A 43 19.40 -3.39 3.88
CA CYS A 43 19.40 -4.84 3.85
C CYS A 43 20.66 -5.38 4.52
N THR A 44 20.49 -6.27 5.51
CA THR A 44 21.62 -6.79 6.33
C THR A 44 21.84 -8.30 6.19
N GLY A 45 21.32 -8.90 5.11
CA GLY A 45 21.43 -10.34 4.80
C GLY A 45 22.03 -10.62 3.41
N THR A 46 22.36 -11.88 3.14
CA THR A 46 23.14 -12.28 1.94
C THR A 46 22.40 -13.16 0.95
N THR A 47 21.17 -13.59 1.27
CA THR A 47 20.29 -14.32 0.36
C THR A 47 18.86 -14.23 0.88
N VAL A 48 18.11 -13.22 0.44
CA VAL A 48 16.68 -13.17 0.72
C VAL A 48 15.94 -12.79 -0.54
N VAL A 49 14.82 -13.47 -0.77
CA VAL A 49 13.94 -13.20 -1.91
C VAL A 49 12.53 -13.13 -1.36
N VAL A 50 11.89 -11.97 -1.46
CA VAL A 50 10.52 -11.76 -0.96
C VAL A 50 9.60 -11.26 -2.07
N SER A 51 8.38 -11.80 -2.10
CA SER A 51 7.31 -11.30 -2.97
C SER A 51 6.23 -10.66 -2.11
N VAL A 52 6.02 -9.36 -2.28
CA VAL A 52 5.02 -8.59 -1.52
C VAL A 52 3.82 -8.33 -2.41
N ALA A 53 2.68 -8.89 -1.99
CA ALA A 53 1.39 -8.63 -2.58
C ALA A 53 0.68 -7.50 -1.83
N VAL A 54 -0.04 -6.71 -2.60
CA VAL A 54 -1.06 -5.79 -2.13
C VAL A 54 -2.38 -6.54 -2.15
N GLN A 55 -3.08 -6.55 -1.03
CA GLN A 55 -4.36 -7.20 -0.92
C GLN A 55 -5.44 -6.22 -0.49
N ALA A 56 -6.65 -6.43 -0.99
CA ALA A 56 -7.85 -5.73 -0.55
C ALA A 56 -8.89 -6.73 -0.02
N SER A 57 -9.74 -6.24 0.86
CA SER A 57 -10.97 -6.88 1.31
C SER A 57 -12.12 -5.91 1.14
N ILE A 58 -13.19 -6.40 0.51
CA ILE A 58 -14.45 -5.68 0.26
C ILE A 58 -15.59 -6.17 1.15
N ASP A 59 -15.24 -7.03 2.12
CA ASP A 59 -16.15 -7.73 3.03
C ASP A 59 -15.79 -7.49 4.50
N GLY A 60 -15.25 -6.31 4.83
CA GLY A 60 -14.93 -5.93 6.21
C GLY A 60 -13.72 -6.63 6.82
N GLY A 61 -12.88 -7.28 6.02
CA GLY A 61 -11.65 -7.94 6.44
C GLY A 61 -11.74 -9.45 6.57
N SER A 62 -12.85 -10.07 6.17
CA SER A 62 -13.01 -11.52 6.24
C SER A 62 -12.20 -12.24 5.17
N ASN A 63 -12.17 -11.72 3.94
CA ASN A 63 -11.39 -12.30 2.84
C ASN A 63 -10.55 -11.23 2.15
N TYR A 64 -9.27 -11.55 1.97
CA TYR A 64 -8.33 -10.69 1.25
C TYR A 64 -7.96 -11.32 -0.08
N PHE A 65 -8.13 -10.57 -1.16
CA PHE A 65 -7.73 -10.96 -2.51
C PHE A 65 -6.65 -10.03 -3.04
N HIS A 66 -5.92 -10.53 -4.03
CA HIS A 66 -4.77 -9.86 -4.61
C HIS A 66 -5.19 -8.73 -5.56
N ILE A 67 -4.64 -7.53 -5.39
CA ILE A 67 -4.90 -6.36 -6.26
C ILE A 67 -3.64 -5.81 -6.95
N GLY A 68 -2.46 -6.31 -6.59
CA GLY A 68 -1.20 -5.95 -7.24
C GLY A 68 0.00 -6.51 -6.51
N GLN A 69 1.13 -6.65 -7.20
CA GLN A 69 2.35 -7.27 -6.65
C GLN A 69 3.56 -6.40 -6.95
N PHE A 70 4.41 -6.19 -5.94
CA PHE A 70 5.73 -5.60 -6.16
C PHE A 70 6.64 -6.57 -6.91
N PRO A 71 7.67 -6.08 -7.61
CA PRO A 71 8.74 -6.96 -8.07
C PRO A 71 9.28 -7.78 -6.90
N ILE A 72 9.87 -8.92 -7.22
CA ILE A 72 10.59 -9.69 -6.22
C ILE A 72 11.66 -8.79 -5.63
N LEU A 73 11.68 -8.67 -4.30
CA LEU A 73 12.70 -7.91 -3.59
C LEU A 73 13.81 -8.83 -3.14
N ASP A 74 15.04 -8.39 -3.32
CA ASP A 74 16.22 -9.09 -2.85
C ASP A 74 17.18 -8.16 -2.07
N GLN A 75 18.38 -8.65 -1.79
CA GLN A 75 19.40 -7.90 -1.05
C GLN A 75 20.02 -6.71 -1.81
N ALA A 76 19.80 -6.63 -3.13
CA ALA A 76 20.26 -5.52 -3.96
C ALA A 76 19.26 -4.34 -3.94
N ASP A 77 18.04 -4.56 -3.47
CA ASP A 77 17.02 -3.53 -3.27
C ASP A 77 17.25 -2.75 -1.97
N ASP A 78 18.49 -2.33 -1.76
CA ASP A 78 18.98 -1.67 -0.56
C ASP A 78 18.68 -0.17 -0.57
N ASP A 79 18.03 0.34 0.48
CA ASP A 79 17.72 1.77 0.65
C ASP A 79 17.04 2.43 -0.57
N ILE A 80 16.18 1.68 -1.26
CA ILE A 80 15.41 2.17 -2.42
C ILE A 80 13.95 2.46 -2.11
N GLU A 81 13.34 3.32 -2.94
CA GLU A 81 11.89 3.48 -3.01
C GLU A 81 11.35 2.67 -4.20
N ILE A 82 10.32 1.86 -3.96
CA ILE A 82 9.58 1.15 -4.99
C ILE A 82 8.11 1.52 -4.95
N ALA A 83 7.48 1.57 -6.12
CA ALA A 83 6.09 1.97 -6.26
C ALA A 83 5.29 1.00 -7.13
N ARG A 84 4.02 0.81 -6.78
CA ARG A 84 3.07 0.03 -7.56
C ARG A 84 1.72 0.74 -7.63
N VAL A 85 1.24 0.97 -8.85
CA VAL A 85 -0.12 1.43 -9.09
C VAL A 85 -1.08 0.24 -8.95
N VAL A 86 -2.17 0.43 -8.21
CA VAL A 86 -3.23 -0.56 -8.01
C VAL A 86 -4.61 0.10 -8.15
N TRP A 87 -5.60 -0.70 -8.53
CA TRP A 87 -7.00 -0.32 -8.40
C TRP A 87 -7.52 -0.82 -7.06
N VAL A 88 -8.01 0.09 -6.21
CA VAL A 88 -8.68 -0.26 -4.96
C VAL A 88 -10.18 -0.39 -5.25
N PRO A 89 -10.78 -1.58 -5.13
CA PRO A 89 -12.19 -1.78 -5.45
C PRO A 89 -13.10 -1.12 -4.42
N LYS A 90 -14.38 -0.89 -4.75
CA LYS A 90 -15.39 -0.48 -3.78
C LYS A 90 -15.84 -1.65 -2.91
N PRO A 91 -16.26 -1.42 -1.67
CA PRO A 91 -16.88 -2.46 -0.86
C PRO A 91 -18.19 -2.93 -1.51
N THR A 92 -18.50 -4.21 -1.39
CA THR A 92 -19.67 -4.83 -2.04
C THR A 92 -20.77 -5.23 -1.07
N LEU A 93 -20.43 -5.43 0.21
CA LEU A 93 -21.42 -5.73 1.24
C LEU A 93 -22.05 -4.44 1.76
N ALA A 94 -23.38 -4.39 1.86
CA ALA A 94 -24.10 -3.26 2.43
C ALA A 94 -23.70 -2.96 3.90
N SER A 95 -23.18 -3.94 4.62
CA SER A 95 -22.67 -3.81 5.99
C SER A 95 -21.23 -3.31 6.08
N SER A 96 -20.51 -3.24 4.95
CA SER A 96 -19.13 -2.75 4.89
C SER A 96 -19.10 -1.49 4.05
N ILE A 97 -18.83 -0.35 4.69
CA ILE A 97 -18.71 0.94 4.00
C ILE A 97 -17.26 1.29 3.64
N VAL A 98 -16.31 0.42 3.98
CA VAL A 98 -14.87 0.62 3.74
C VAL A 98 -14.25 -0.61 3.08
N THR A 99 -13.34 -0.35 2.15
CA THR A 99 -12.38 -1.34 1.63
C THR A 99 -11.16 -1.35 2.53
N LYS A 100 -10.77 -2.55 2.97
CA LYS A 100 -9.56 -2.74 3.77
C LYS A 100 -8.39 -3.09 2.87
N VAL A 101 -7.26 -2.41 3.00
CA VAL A 101 -6.05 -2.67 2.19
C VAL A 101 -4.89 -3.03 3.11
N ARG A 102 -4.07 -4.01 2.69
CA ARG A 102 -2.86 -4.42 3.42
C ARG A 102 -1.75 -4.89 2.50
N LEU A 103 -0.54 -4.94 3.04
CA LEU A 103 0.59 -5.63 2.44
C LEU A 103 0.68 -7.07 2.98
N ASN A 104 1.04 -8.00 2.12
CA ASN A 104 1.20 -9.40 2.47
C ASN A 104 2.39 -10.02 1.74
N THR A 105 3.37 -10.50 2.49
CA THR A 105 4.45 -11.30 1.91
C THR A 105 3.90 -12.68 1.53
N VAL A 106 3.96 -13.02 0.25
CA VAL A 106 3.44 -14.30 -0.29
C VAL A 106 4.54 -15.34 -0.38
N VAL A 107 5.74 -14.92 -0.79
CA VAL A 107 6.92 -15.78 -0.89
C VAL A 107 8.03 -15.15 -0.06
N SER A 108 8.73 -15.99 0.69
CA SER A 108 9.96 -15.63 1.39
C SER A 108 10.87 -16.85 1.38
N SER A 109 12.08 -16.71 0.86
CA SER A 109 13.12 -17.74 0.91
C SER A 109 14.48 -17.15 1.32
N GLY A 110 15.39 -18.00 1.79
CA GLY A 110 16.69 -17.60 2.33
C GLY A 110 16.83 -17.86 3.83
N THR A 111 18.07 -17.82 4.33
CA THR A 111 18.43 -18.16 5.72
C THR A 111 18.53 -16.95 6.64
N THR A 112 18.60 -15.73 6.11
CA THR A 112 18.65 -14.50 6.92
C THR A 112 17.89 -13.38 6.23
N PRO A 113 16.67 -13.06 6.67
CA PRO A 113 15.86 -12.10 5.95
C PRO A 113 15.86 -10.74 6.64
N VAL A 114 16.37 -9.72 5.96
CA VAL A 114 16.15 -8.32 6.35
C VAL A 114 16.02 -7.52 5.06
N VAL A 115 14.87 -7.59 4.38
CA VAL A 115 14.41 -6.48 3.54
C VAL A 115 13.51 -5.65 4.45
N PRO A 116 14.04 -4.64 5.16
CA PRO A 116 13.22 -3.81 6.01
C PRO A 116 12.43 -2.85 5.12
N CYS A 117 11.15 -2.70 5.41
CA CYS A 117 10.35 -1.60 4.89
C CYS A 117 10.22 -0.58 6.03
N ASN A 118 10.85 0.58 5.88
CA ASN A 118 10.86 1.66 6.87
C ASN A 118 9.53 2.42 6.89
N ALA A 119 8.89 2.51 5.72
CA ALA A 119 7.57 3.09 5.61
C ALA A 119 6.87 2.58 4.34
N ALA A 120 5.55 2.46 4.40
CA ALA A 120 4.74 2.21 3.21
C ALA A 120 3.43 2.99 3.29
N TYR A 121 2.99 3.51 2.15
CA TYR A 121 1.82 4.38 2.06
C TYR A 121 0.91 3.96 0.92
N LEU A 122 -0.39 4.04 1.14
CA LEU A 122 -1.41 3.99 0.10
C LEU A 122 -1.76 5.43 -0.29
N GLU A 123 -1.39 5.84 -1.49
CA GLU A 123 -1.55 7.22 -1.96
C GLU A 123 -2.53 7.26 -3.15
N PRO A 124 -3.79 7.71 -2.95
CA PRO A 124 -4.75 7.84 -4.04
C PRO A 124 -4.24 8.80 -5.13
N ILE A 125 -4.32 8.38 -6.40
CA ILE A 125 -3.91 9.19 -7.57
C ILE A 125 -5.01 10.17 -7.96
N VAL A 126 -6.25 9.70 -7.89
CA VAL A 126 -7.48 10.46 -8.10
C VAL A 126 -8.44 10.03 -7.00
N SER A 127 -8.31 10.65 -5.83
CA SER A 127 -9.35 10.52 -4.82
C SER A 127 -10.44 11.54 -5.16
N LEU A 128 -11.62 11.05 -5.55
CA LEU A 128 -12.85 11.85 -5.60
C LEU A 128 -13.35 12.23 -4.19
N GLY A 129 -12.60 11.87 -3.13
CA GLY A 129 -12.90 12.16 -1.74
C GLY A 129 -11.76 12.87 -1.00
N CYS A 130 -10.78 13.46 -1.71
CA CYS A 130 -9.81 14.36 -1.07
C CYS A 130 -10.41 15.77 -1.03
N PRO A 131 -10.82 16.30 0.15
CA PRO A 131 -11.44 17.62 0.21
C PRO A 131 -10.54 18.73 -0.33
N GLY A 132 -9.21 18.54 -0.31
CA GLY A 132 -8.26 19.48 -0.90
C GLY A 132 -8.26 19.46 -2.43
N ALA A 133 -8.40 18.28 -3.05
CA ALA A 133 -8.51 18.18 -4.50
C ALA A 133 -9.85 18.73 -5.00
N ASP A 134 -10.94 18.48 -4.26
CA ASP A 134 -12.26 19.05 -4.56
C ASP A 134 -12.28 20.58 -4.35
N TYR A 135 -11.58 21.10 -3.34
CA TYR A 135 -11.46 22.53 -3.11
C TYR A 135 -10.67 23.24 -4.22
N GLU A 136 -9.56 22.65 -4.67
CA GLU A 136 -8.76 23.20 -5.78
C GLU A 136 -9.49 23.09 -7.13
N LEU A 137 -10.23 22.01 -7.39
CA LEU A 137 -11.09 21.89 -8.57
C LEU A 137 -12.29 22.84 -8.55
N GLY A 138 -12.92 23.06 -7.39
CA GLY A 138 -14.01 24.02 -7.22
C GLY A 138 -13.56 25.46 -7.51
N ASN A 139 -12.45 25.89 -6.91
CA ASN A 139 -11.88 27.22 -7.17
C ASN A 139 -11.41 27.39 -8.62
N GLY A 140 -10.78 26.35 -9.20
CA GLY A 140 -10.32 26.39 -10.59
C GLY A 140 -11.45 26.53 -11.62
N VAL A 141 -12.67 26.10 -11.29
CA VAL A 141 -13.86 26.30 -12.13
C VAL A 141 -14.43 27.72 -11.97
N GLU A 142 -14.38 28.29 -10.77
CA GLU A 142 -14.80 29.69 -10.54
C GLU A 142 -13.88 30.71 -11.22
N GLU A 143 -12.59 30.42 -11.36
CA GLU A 143 -11.63 31.28 -12.07
C GLU A 143 -11.71 31.19 -13.62
N LEU A 144 -12.52 30.29 -14.17
CA LEU A 144 -12.75 30.16 -15.61
C LEU A 144 -13.86 31.09 -16.16
N VAL A 145 -14.48 31.92 -15.31
CA VAL A 145 -15.56 32.84 -15.65
C VAL A 145 -15.08 34.29 -15.73
#